data_AF-A0A3R7E631-F1
#
_entry.id   AF-A0A3R7E631-F1
#
_cell.length_a   1.000
_cell.length_b   1.000
_cell.length_c   1.000
_cell.angle_alpha   90.00
_cell.angle_beta   90.00
_cell.angle_gamma   90.00
#
_symmetry.space_group_name_H-M   'P 1'
#
loop_
_entity.id
_entity.type
_entity.pdbx_description
1 polymer ?
#
loop_
_entity_poly.entity_id
_entity_poly.type
_entity_poly.pdbx_seq_one_letter_code
_entity_poly.pdbx_strand_id
1 'polypeptide(L)'
;NYTAARSFYRVALSTLTVSEAFNASRRPTAVKLTVGHPVKVQQGTGWLVGMVSDVNEDVVDVMFDNGTEADNVPIHKVHMLPVETSAIADLRLHLCMNSAKCLHALGCTHDAIECLTFALTVSPEHIPALYLR
;
A
#
# COMPACT_ATOMS: atom_id res chain seq x y z
N ASN A 1 23.71 -1.14 -18.85
CA ASN A 1 24.62 -0.39 -17.95
C ASN A 1 24.04 -0.45 -16.53
N TYR A 2 24.63 -1.25 -15.63
CA TYR A 2 24.09 -1.52 -14.30
C TYR A 2 24.24 -0.34 -13.31
N THR A 3 25.28 0.49 -13.46
CA THR A 3 25.48 1.68 -12.62
C THR A 3 24.38 2.72 -12.85
N ALA A 4 24.02 2.97 -14.11
CA ALA A 4 22.91 3.84 -14.44
C ALA A 4 21.57 3.27 -13.94
N ALA A 5 21.36 1.95 -14.08
CA ALA A 5 20.16 1.28 -13.59
C ALA A 5 20.01 1.37 -12.07
N ARG A 6 21.10 1.20 -11.30
CA ARG A 6 21.10 1.39 -9.84
C ARG A 6 20.64 2.79 -9.45
N SER A 7 21.16 3.83 -10.13
CA SER A 7 20.74 5.21 -9.89
C SER A 7 19.25 5.41 -10.19
N PHE A 8 18.77 4.85 -11.31
CA PHE A 8 17.35 4.91 -11.69
C PHE A 8 16.44 4.28 -10.64
N TYR A 9 16.69 3.02 -10.25
CA TYR A 9 15.81 2.32 -9.29
C TYR A 9 15.82 2.98 -7.91
N ARG A 10 16.97 3.49 -7.46
CA ARG A 10 17.05 4.25 -6.22
C ARG A 10 16.16 5.49 -6.26
N VAL A 11 16.24 6.27 -7.34
CA VAL A 11 15.40 7.47 -7.50
C VAL A 11 13.93 7.09 -7.56
N ALA A 12 13.56 6.08 -8.35
CA ALA A 12 12.18 5.62 -8.49
C ALA A 12 11.56 5.20 -7.14
N LEU A 13 12.30 4.43 -6.33
CA LEU A 13 11.86 4.02 -4.99
C LEU A 13 11.70 5.22 -4.06
N SER A 14 12.67 6.14 -4.04
CA SER A 14 12.56 7.37 -3.24
C SER A 14 11.38 8.23 -3.66
N THR A 15 11.14 8.39 -4.97
CA THR A 15 9.98 9.13 -5.48
C THR A 15 8.67 8.48 -5.06
N LEU A 16 8.58 7.15 -5.09
CA LEU A 16 7.39 6.42 -4.65
C LEU A 16 7.12 6.64 -3.15
N THR A 17 8.14 6.50 -2.31
CA THR A 17 8.04 6.75 -0.86
C THR A 17 7.63 8.19 -0.56
N VAL A 18 8.21 9.17 -1.26
CA VAL A 18 7.82 10.59 -1.10
C VAL A 18 6.38 10.83 -1.56
N SER A 19 5.97 10.22 -2.67
CA SER A 19 4.59 10.34 -3.17
C SER A 19 3.59 9.76 -2.18
N GLU A 20 3.91 8.65 -1.53
CA GLU A 20 3.06 8.05 -0.49
C GLU A 20 2.99 8.90 0.76
N ALA A 21 4.14 9.37 1.25
CA ALA A 21 4.19 10.26 2.40
C ALA A 21 3.42 11.57 2.13
N PHE A 22 3.54 12.10 0.92
CA PHE A 22 2.80 13.28 0.47
C PHE A 22 1.30 13.02 0.40
N ASN A 23 0.88 11.89 -0.17
CA ASN A 23 -0.53 11.49 -0.23
C ASN A 23 -1.11 11.23 1.16
N ALA A 24 -0.36 10.61 2.07
CA ALA A 24 -0.75 10.40 3.46
C ALA A 24 -0.84 11.70 4.26
N SER A 25 -0.01 12.70 3.92
CA SER A 25 0.00 14.02 4.56
C SER A 25 -1.03 14.99 3.98
N ARG A 26 -1.63 14.66 2.83
CA ARG A 26 -2.67 15.51 2.21
C ARG A 26 -3.89 15.53 3.12
N ARG A 27 -4.36 16.73 3.47
CA ARG A 27 -5.72 16.89 4.01
C ARG A 27 -6.69 16.20 3.02
N PRO A 28 -7.65 15.40 3.49
CA PRO A 28 -8.66 14.86 2.61
C PRO A 28 -9.41 16.04 1.99
N THR A 29 -9.13 16.35 0.72
CA THR A 29 -10.17 16.89 -0.17
C THR A 29 -11.34 15.94 -0.04
N ALA A 30 -12.57 16.44 0.17
CA ALA A 30 -13.75 15.61 0.39
C ALA A 30 -13.85 14.52 -0.70
N VAL A 31 -13.25 13.36 -0.44
CA VAL A 31 -13.29 12.23 -1.35
C VAL A 31 -14.67 11.66 -1.10
N LYS A 32 -15.47 11.64 -2.16
CA LYS A 32 -16.77 11.01 -2.12
C LYS A 32 -16.54 9.52 -1.82
N LEU A 33 -16.96 9.07 -0.65
CA LEU A 33 -16.94 7.65 -0.30
C LEU A 33 -17.74 6.88 -1.34
N THR A 34 -17.21 5.75 -1.79
CA THR A 34 -17.93 4.80 -2.64
C THR A 34 -17.83 3.41 -2.03
N VAL A 35 -18.79 2.55 -2.36
CA VAL A 35 -18.75 1.12 -2.04
C VAL A 35 -17.39 0.54 -2.43
N GLY A 36 -16.83 -0.28 -1.52
CA GLY A 36 -15.51 -0.91 -1.66
C GLY A 36 -14.33 -0.10 -1.12
N HIS A 37 -14.52 1.14 -0.66
CA HIS A 37 -13.44 1.86 0.03
C HIS A 37 -13.14 1.24 1.40
N PRO A 38 -11.87 0.99 1.74
CA PRO A 38 -11.49 0.60 3.08
C PRO A 38 -11.54 1.81 4.01
N VAL A 39 -12.12 1.60 5.17
CA VAL A 39 -12.38 2.64 6.16
C VAL A 39 -12.12 2.10 7.57
N LYS A 40 -11.95 3.01 8.52
CA LYS A 40 -12.05 2.71 9.94
C LYS A 40 -13.11 3.56 10.60
N VAL A 41 -13.87 2.95 11.49
CA VAL A 41 -14.94 3.58 12.27
C VAL A 41 -14.69 3.33 13.74
N GLN A 42 -14.91 4.36 14.57
CA GLN A 42 -14.79 4.22 16.01
C GLN A 42 -16.04 3.56 16.58
N GLN A 43 -15.89 2.38 17.18
CA GLN A 43 -16.94 1.71 17.95
C GLN A 43 -16.51 1.57 19.41
N GLY A 44 -17.26 2.21 20.31
CA GLY A 44 -16.91 2.25 21.73
C GLY A 44 -15.53 2.87 21.95
N THR A 45 -14.61 2.10 22.53
CA THR A 45 -13.23 2.53 22.80
C THR A 45 -12.24 2.17 21.69
N GLY A 46 -12.66 1.42 20.67
CA GLY A 46 -11.79 0.87 19.63
C GLY A 46 -12.05 1.44 18.24
N TRP A 47 -11.03 1.36 17.38
CA TRP A 47 -11.18 1.56 15.94
C TRP A 47 -11.31 0.20 15.27
N LEU A 48 -12.38 0.01 14.51
CA LEU A 48 -12.57 -1.19 13.70
C LEU A 48 -12.35 -0.83 12.23
N VAL A 49 -11.68 -1.72 11.51
CA VAL A 49 -11.40 -1.62 10.08
C VAL A 49 -12.40 -2.45 9.31
N GLY A 50 -12.84 -1.93 8.16
CA GLY A 50 -13.79 -2.60 7.29
C GLY A 50 -13.86 -1.95 5.92
N MET A 51 -14.84 -2.38 5.14
CA MET A 51 -15.15 -1.83 3.82
C MET A 51 -16.54 -1.23 3.78
N VAL A 52 -16.69 -0.13 3.04
CA VAL A 52 -18.00 0.44 2.74
C VAL A 52 -18.80 -0.54 1.90
N SER A 53 -19.94 -1.00 2.42
CA SER A 53 -20.86 -1.91 1.74
C SER A 53 -21.96 -1.16 0.98
N ASP A 54 -22.44 -0.04 1.51
CA ASP A 54 -23.42 0.83 0.86
C ASP A 54 -23.20 2.31 1.17
N VAL A 55 -23.67 3.20 0.29
CA VAL A 55 -23.54 4.66 0.42
C VAL A 55 -24.87 5.34 0.17
N ASN A 56 -25.40 5.98 1.21
CA ASN A 56 -26.53 6.89 1.17
C ASN A 56 -26.05 8.35 1.28
N GLU A 57 -26.94 9.33 1.15
CA GLU A 57 -26.57 10.76 1.01
C GLU A 57 -25.56 11.25 2.06
N ASP A 58 -25.84 11.02 3.35
CA ASP A 58 -25.01 11.49 4.48
C ASP A 58 -24.46 10.35 5.37
N VAL A 59 -24.80 9.10 5.04
CA VAL A 59 -24.48 7.91 5.84
C VAL A 59 -23.98 6.77 4.96
N VAL A 60 -23.17 5.89 5.53
CA VAL A 60 -22.65 4.69 4.86
C VAL A 60 -22.79 3.48 5.75
N ASP A 61 -22.93 2.32 5.11
CA ASP A 61 -22.88 1.04 5.79
C ASP A 61 -21.46 0.46 5.65
N VAL A 62 -20.96 -0.14 6.72
CA VAL A 62 -19.59 -0.67 6.80
C VAL A 62 -19.63 -2.12 7.26
N MET A 63 -19.07 -3.01 6.47
CA MET A 63 -18.79 -4.40 6.87
C MET A 63 -17.35 -4.48 7.39
N PHE A 64 -17.19 -4.80 8.67
CA PHE A 64 -15.89 -4.89 9.33
C PHE A 64 -15.20 -6.23 9.05
N ASP A 65 -13.87 -6.22 9.09
CA ASP A 65 -13.04 -7.41 8.85
C ASP A 65 -13.23 -8.50 9.93
N ASN A 66 -13.76 -8.13 11.09
CA ASN A 66 -14.12 -9.09 12.16
C ASN A 66 -15.47 -9.80 11.92
N GLY A 67 -16.13 -9.54 10.78
CA GLY A 67 -17.42 -10.12 10.40
C GLY A 67 -18.64 -9.40 10.99
N THR A 68 -18.47 -8.30 11.73
CA THR A 68 -19.57 -7.45 12.20
C THR A 68 -19.89 -6.36 11.18
N GLU A 69 -21.03 -5.71 11.33
CA GLU A 69 -21.47 -4.60 10.46
C GLU A 69 -21.87 -3.37 11.27
N ALA A 70 -21.82 -2.21 10.63
CA ALA A 70 -22.40 -0.97 11.13
C ALA A 70 -23.19 -0.29 10.04
N ASP A 71 -24.47 -0.08 10.32
CA ASP A 71 -25.39 0.59 9.41
C ASP A 71 -25.50 2.08 9.73
N ASN A 72 -25.76 2.88 8.70
CA ASN A 72 -26.03 4.30 8.77
C ASN A 72 -24.96 5.11 9.52
N VAL A 73 -23.67 4.77 9.33
CA VAL A 73 -22.54 5.49 9.91
C VAL A 73 -22.43 6.87 9.24
N PRO A 74 -22.52 7.98 10.00
CA PRO A 74 -22.36 9.31 9.41
C PRO A 74 -20.99 9.47 8.76
N ILE A 75 -20.95 10.00 7.53
CA ILE A 75 -19.72 10.14 6.74
C ILE A 75 -18.59 10.85 7.52
N HIS A 76 -18.92 11.83 8.37
CA HIS A 76 -17.95 12.57 9.18
C HIS A 76 -17.28 11.74 10.29
N LYS A 77 -17.81 10.56 10.62
CA LYS A 77 -17.20 9.62 11.58
C LYS A 77 -16.35 8.55 10.89
N VAL A 78 -16.45 8.44 9.57
CA VAL A 78 -15.74 7.45 8.76
C VAL A 78 -14.38 8.01 8.39
N HIS A 79 -13.33 7.26 8.72
CA HIS A 79 -11.97 7.62 8.33
C HIS A 79 -11.53 6.69 7.22
N MET A 80 -11.36 7.20 6.01
CA MET A 80 -10.80 6.40 4.92
C MET A 80 -9.39 5.94 5.27
N LEU A 81 -9.12 4.68 4.96
CA LEU A 81 -7.77 4.17 4.98
C LEU A 81 -7.13 4.43 3.61
N PRO A 82 -5.84 4.78 3.58
CA PRO A 82 -5.13 4.84 2.31
C PRO A 82 -5.13 3.45 1.70
N VAL A 83 -5.80 3.32 0.56
CA VAL A 83 -5.65 2.16 -0.31
C VAL A 83 -4.26 2.29 -0.92
N GLU A 84 -3.30 1.47 -0.50
CA GLU A 84 -2.23 1.13 -1.44
C GLU A 84 -2.93 0.43 -2.60
N THR A 85 -3.14 1.14 -3.72
CA THR A 85 -3.68 0.49 -4.92
C THR A 85 -2.75 -0.67 -5.25
N SER A 86 -3.28 -1.86 -5.51
CA SER A 86 -2.50 -3.05 -5.87
C SER A 86 -1.41 -2.73 -6.91
N ALA A 87 -1.70 -1.83 -7.85
CA ALA A 87 -0.74 -1.31 -8.83
C ALA A 87 0.51 -0.64 -8.24
N ILE A 88 0.41 0.07 -7.11
CA ILE A 88 1.55 0.70 -6.41
C ILE A 88 2.40 -0.36 -5.69
N ALA A 89 1.74 -1.33 -5.03
CA ALA A 89 2.42 -2.45 -4.40
C ALA A 89 3.18 -3.30 -5.44
N ASP A 90 2.54 -3.59 -6.58
CA ASP A 90 3.14 -4.29 -7.71
C ASP A 90 4.30 -3.49 -8.33
N LEU A 91 4.15 -2.18 -8.48
CA LEU A 91 5.22 -1.31 -8.98
C LEU A 91 6.43 -1.32 -8.03
N ARG A 92 6.20 -1.20 -6.71
CA ARG A 92 7.24 -1.29 -5.69
C ARG A 92 7.97 -2.63 -5.76
N LEU A 93 7.23 -3.72 -5.83
CA LEU A 93 7.77 -5.07 -5.96
C LEU A 93 8.69 -5.19 -7.18
N HIS A 94 8.23 -4.74 -8.35
CA HIS A 94 9.03 -4.75 -9.58
C HIS A 94 10.30 -3.89 -9.48
N LEU A 95 10.21 -2.71 -8.87
CA LEU A 95 11.38 -1.85 -8.65
C LEU A 95 12.41 -2.51 -7.73
N CYS A 96 11.97 -3.12 -6.63
CA CYS A 96 12.85 -3.84 -5.71
C CYS A 96 13.53 -5.04 -6.37
N MET A 97 12.77 -5.85 -7.12
CA MET A 97 13.30 -7.01 -7.85
C MET A 97 14.33 -6.59 -8.90
N ASN A 98 14.07 -5.53 -9.67
CA ASN A 98 15.00 -5.06 -10.70
C ASN A 98 16.21 -4.35 -10.10
N SER A 99 16.06 -3.68 -8.96
CA SER A 99 17.16 -3.15 -8.15
C SER A 99 18.07 -4.28 -7.69
N ALA A 100 17.52 -5.36 -7.12
CA ALA A 100 18.27 -6.51 -6.65
C ALA A 100 19.08 -7.17 -7.77
N LYS A 101 18.49 -7.38 -8.95
CA LYS A 101 19.20 -7.90 -10.14
C LYS A 101 20.39 -7.02 -10.53
N CYS A 102 20.22 -5.70 -10.50
CA CYS A 102 21.31 -4.77 -10.83
C CYS A 102 22.41 -4.74 -9.77
N LEU A 103 22.04 -4.78 -8.49
CA LEU A 103 22.98 -4.79 -7.38
C LEU A 103 23.79 -6.09 -7.36
N HIS A 104 23.15 -7.23 -7.61
CA HIS A 104 23.83 -8.51 -7.77
C HIS A 104 24.84 -8.47 -8.92
N ALA A 105 24.46 -7.96 -10.09
CA ALA A 105 25.36 -7.80 -11.23
C ALA A 105 26.55 -6.85 -10.97
N LEU A 106 26.44 -5.96 -9.97
CA LEU A 106 27.51 -5.07 -9.52
C LEU A 106 28.34 -5.66 -8.36
N GLY A 107 28.04 -6.87 -7.90
CA GLY A 107 28.69 -7.49 -6.74
C GLY A 107 28.22 -6.97 -5.38
N CYS A 108 27.21 -6.09 -5.35
CA CYS A 108 26.58 -5.57 -4.13
C CYS A 108 25.51 -6.55 -3.62
N THR A 109 25.92 -7.78 -3.29
CA THR A 109 24.99 -8.87 -2.93
C THR A 109 24.19 -8.58 -1.67
N HIS A 110 24.76 -7.87 -0.69
CA HIS A 110 24.05 -7.52 0.54
C HIS A 110 22.87 -6.60 0.27
N ASP A 111 23.10 -5.48 -0.43
CA ASP A 111 22.04 -4.55 -0.85
C ASP A 111 20.96 -5.25 -1.70
N ALA A 112 21.34 -6.25 -2.50
CA ALA A 112 20.39 -7.04 -3.28
C ALA A 112 19.47 -7.88 -2.38
N ILE A 113 20.02 -8.51 -1.34
CA ILE A 113 19.25 -9.26 -0.34
C ILE A 113 18.28 -8.33 0.41
N GLU A 114 18.72 -7.13 0.78
CA GLU A 114 17.84 -6.15 1.43
C GLU A 114 16.66 -5.76 0.53
N CYS A 115 16.90 -5.52 -0.75
CA CYS A 115 15.84 -5.24 -1.72
C CYS A 115 14.83 -6.38 -1.84
N LEU A 116 15.29 -7.64 -1.87
CA LEU A 116 14.43 -8.82 -1.93
C LEU A 116 13.67 -9.06 -0.61
N THR A 117 14.33 -8.82 0.52
CA THR A 117 13.71 -8.93 1.84
C THR A 117 12.57 -7.94 1.98
N PHE A 118 12.78 -6.69 1.57
CA PHE A 118 11.73 -5.69 1.55
C PHE A 118 10.61 -6.04 0.57
N ALA A 119 10.92 -6.54 -0.63
CA ALA A 119 9.92 -7.02 -1.59
C ALA A 119 8.98 -8.09 -0.98
N LEU A 120 9.53 -9.02 -0.21
CA LEU A 120 8.75 -10.05 0.49
C LEU A 120 7.85 -9.49 1.59
N THR A 121 8.18 -8.35 2.20
CA THR A 121 7.25 -7.68 3.13
C THR A 121 6.04 -7.07 2.44
N VAL A 122 6.18 -6.71 1.15
CA VAL A 122 5.10 -6.12 0.35
C VAL A 122 4.23 -7.22 -0.26
N SER A 123 4.84 -8.29 -0.75
CA SER A 123 4.13 -9.46 -1.30
C SER A 123 4.80 -10.76 -0.81
N PRO A 124 4.34 -11.31 0.32
CA PRO A 124 4.90 -12.54 0.90
C PRO A 124 4.76 -13.76 -0.03
N GLU A 125 3.74 -13.76 -0.89
CA GLU A 125 3.45 -14.84 -1.84
C GLU A 125 4.26 -14.75 -3.14
N HIS A 126 5.15 -13.75 -3.30
CA HIS A 126 5.93 -13.59 -4.52
C HIS A 126 7.11 -14.58 -4.60
N ILE A 127 6.79 -15.80 -5.03
CA ILE A 127 7.69 -16.96 -5.20
C ILE A 127 8.94 -16.70 -6.08
N PRO A 128 8.91 -15.89 -7.17
CA PRO A 128 10.08 -15.72 -8.03
C PRO A 128 11.32 -15.12 -7.34
N ALA A 129 11.14 -14.41 -6.22
CA ALA A 129 12.24 -13.84 -5.43
C ALA A 129 13.09 -14.91 -4.70
N LEU A 130 12.53 -16.09 -4.43
CA LEU A 130 13.17 -17.14 -3.63
C LEU A 130 14.02 -18.13 -4.45
N TYR A 131 13.83 -18.20 -5.77
CA TYR A 131 14.38 -19.28 -6.59
C TYR A 131 15.35 -18.84 -7.69
N LEU A 132 15.74 -17.56 -7.76
CA LEU A 132 16.79 -17.12 -8.67
C LEU A 132 18.18 -17.46 -8.10
N ARG A 133 18.67 -18.65 -8.46
CA ARG A 133 20.11 -19.02 -8.44
C ARG A 133 20.80 -18.56 -9.71
#